data_AF-A0A835KKK8-F1
#
_entry.id   AF-A0A835KKK8-F1
#
_cell.length_a   1.000
_cell.length_b   1.000
_cell.length_c   1.000
_cell.angle_alpha   90.00
_cell.angle_beta   90.00
_cell.angle_gamma   90.00
#
_symmetry.space_group_name_H-M   'P 1'
#
loop_
_entity.id
_entity.type
_entity.pdbx_description
1 polymer ?
#
loop_
_entity_poly.entity_id
_entity_poly.type
_entity_poly.pdbx_seq_one_letter_code
_entity_poly.pdbx_strand_id
1 'polypeptide(L)'
;MGTWVHDIECHPGQGAKLARAAGTYAKIIKLRKAGQSRWLGRRPIVRGVAMNPVDHPHGGGEGARKEVDLRCHLGESPPKQDFGQ
;
A
#
# COMPACT_ATOMS: atom_id res chain seq x y z
N MET A 1 -16.24 -20.58 -7.22
CA MET A 1 -15.13 -19.76 -7.79
C MET A 1 -15.22 -19.87 -9.29
N GLY A 2 -15.72 -18.85 -10.00
CA GLY A 2 -15.87 -18.92 -11.47
C GLY A 2 -17.13 -18.29 -12.06
N THR A 3 -17.94 -17.60 -11.28
CA THR A 3 -19.13 -16.90 -11.79
C THR A 3 -18.76 -15.61 -12.52
N TRP A 4 -19.40 -15.38 -13.66
CA TRP A 4 -19.40 -14.11 -14.37
C TRP A 4 -20.45 -13.21 -13.73
N VAL A 5 -20.02 -12.06 -13.23
CA VAL A 5 -20.85 -11.12 -12.47
C VAL A 5 -20.87 -9.77 -13.20
N HIS A 6 -22.05 -9.15 -13.19
CA HIS A 6 -22.34 -7.85 -13.78
C HIS A 6 -22.97 -6.97 -12.70
N ASP A 7 -23.01 -5.65 -12.92
CA ASP A 7 -23.68 -4.71 -12.04
C ASP A 7 -23.22 -4.80 -10.56
N ILE A 8 -21.91 -4.60 -10.35
CA ILE A 8 -21.29 -4.79 -9.03
C ILE A 8 -21.30 -3.47 -8.24
N GLU A 9 -21.84 -3.51 -7.03
CA GLU A 9 -21.75 -2.42 -6.05
C GLU A 9 -20.43 -2.47 -5.28
N CYS A 10 -19.83 -1.29 -5.05
CA CYS A 10 -18.60 -1.18 -4.27
C CYS A 10 -18.88 -1.16 -2.75
N HIS A 11 -20.05 -0.64 -2.37
CA HIS A 11 -20.54 -0.58 -1.00
C HIS A 11 -22.02 -0.97 -0.99
N PRO A 12 -22.49 -1.69 0.03
CA PRO A 12 -23.89 -2.11 0.11
C PRO A 12 -24.84 -0.93 -0.02
N GLY A 13 -25.80 -1.01 -0.94
CA GLY A 13 -26.87 -0.03 -1.11
C GLY A 13 -26.48 1.23 -1.88
N GLN A 14 -25.24 1.33 -2.40
CA GLN A 14 -24.81 2.49 -3.22
C GLN A 14 -25.22 2.37 -4.70
N GLY A 15 -25.75 1.21 -5.09
CA GLY A 15 -25.99 0.85 -6.48
C GLY A 15 -24.70 0.43 -7.19
N ALA A 16 -24.87 -0.29 -8.28
CA ALA A 16 -23.79 -0.85 -9.05
C ALA A 16 -22.96 0.21 -9.77
N LYS A 17 -21.63 0.09 -9.65
CA LYS A 17 -20.65 1.02 -10.22
C LYS A 17 -19.70 0.35 -11.23
N LEU A 18 -19.56 -0.97 -11.17
CA LEU A 18 -18.65 -1.74 -12.04
C LEU A 18 -19.43 -2.69 -12.93
N ALA A 19 -18.86 -3.04 -14.08
CA ALA A 19 -19.43 -3.96 -15.07
C ALA A 19 -20.87 -3.61 -15.49
N ARG A 20 -21.09 -2.33 -15.86
CA ARG A 20 -22.42 -1.80 -16.28
C ARG A 20 -22.62 -1.73 -17.80
N ALA A 21 -21.54 -1.61 -18.57
CA ALA A 21 -21.65 -1.45 -20.01
C ALA A 21 -22.00 -2.79 -20.68
N ALA A 22 -22.69 -2.71 -21.83
CA ALA A 22 -23.08 -3.88 -22.59
C ALA A 22 -21.85 -4.76 -22.92
N GLY A 23 -21.95 -6.05 -22.65
CA GLY A 23 -20.87 -7.02 -22.87
C GLY A 23 -19.73 -7.01 -21.84
N THR A 24 -19.79 -6.17 -20.79
CA THR A 24 -18.75 -6.14 -19.74
C THR A 24 -19.06 -7.08 -18.59
N TYR A 25 -18.17 -8.00 -18.28
CA TYR A 25 -18.32 -8.99 -17.19
C TYR A 25 -17.10 -9.01 -16.28
N ALA A 26 -17.29 -9.38 -15.02
CA ALA A 26 -16.21 -9.52 -14.04
C ALA A 26 -16.18 -10.92 -13.45
N LYS A 27 -14.98 -11.40 -13.09
CA LYS A 27 -14.76 -12.69 -12.45
C LYS A 27 -14.19 -12.50 -11.05
N ILE A 28 -14.81 -13.13 -10.07
CA ILE A 28 -14.31 -13.11 -8.70
C ILE A 28 -13.04 -13.96 -8.62
N ILE A 29 -11.90 -13.30 -8.46
CA ILE A 29 -10.60 -13.93 -8.22
C ILE A 29 -10.12 -13.63 -6.79
N LYS A 30 -9.69 -14.66 -6.07
CA LYS A 30 -9.04 -14.51 -4.77
C LYS A 30 -7.60 -15.00 -4.89
N LEU A 31 -6.64 -14.09 -4.74
CA LEU A 31 -5.22 -14.44 -4.69
C LEU A 31 -4.94 -15.03 -3.30
N ARG A 32 -4.89 -16.36 -3.20
CA ARG A 32 -4.80 -17.07 -1.91
C ARG A 32 -3.38 -17.06 -1.32
N LYS A 33 -2.36 -16.88 -2.16
CA LYS A 33 -0.93 -16.91 -1.78
C LYS A 33 -0.15 -15.84 -2.54
N ALA A 34 0.90 -15.29 -1.93
CA ALA A 34 1.79 -14.29 -2.56
C ALA A 34 2.40 -14.78 -3.89
N GLY A 35 2.62 -16.09 -4.04
CA GLY A 35 3.08 -16.71 -5.29
C GLY A 35 2.11 -16.55 -6.46
N GLN A 36 0.80 -16.47 -6.23
CA GLN A 36 -0.15 -16.24 -7.33
C GLN A 36 0.03 -14.84 -7.96
N SER A 37 0.38 -13.82 -7.17
CA SER A 37 0.70 -12.49 -7.70
C SER A 37 1.95 -12.52 -8.60
N ARG A 38 2.93 -13.38 -8.27
CA ARG A 38 4.15 -13.56 -9.06
C ARG A 38 3.86 -14.17 -10.43
N TRP A 39 2.95 -15.15 -10.51
CA TRP A 39 2.53 -15.75 -11.79
C TRP A 39 1.78 -14.78 -12.69
N LEU A 40 1.10 -13.79 -12.10
CA LEU A 40 0.49 -12.67 -12.80
C LEU A 40 1.50 -11.56 -13.17
N GLY A 41 2.80 -11.80 -13.02
CA GLY A 41 3.87 -10.85 -13.34
C GLY A 41 4.04 -9.70 -12.33
N ARG A 42 3.28 -9.69 -11.22
CA ARG A 42 3.34 -8.61 -10.23
C ARG A 42 4.46 -8.87 -9.23
N ARG A 43 5.44 -7.97 -9.21
CA ARG A 43 6.55 -7.96 -8.23
C ARG A 43 6.09 -7.26 -6.93
N PRO A 44 6.59 -7.68 -5.75
CA PRO A 44 6.29 -7.00 -4.50
C PRO A 44 6.86 -5.58 -4.53
N ILE A 45 6.07 -4.60 -4.10
CA ILE A 45 6.51 -3.22 -3.89
C ILE A 45 6.77 -3.00 -2.40
N VAL A 46 7.92 -2.43 -2.07
CA VAL A 46 8.26 -2.04 -0.70
C VAL A 46 7.64 -0.67 -0.42
N ARG A 47 7.01 -0.49 0.74
CA ARG A 47 6.48 0.83 1.14
C ARG A 47 7.64 1.74 1.53
N GLY A 48 7.58 2.99 1.11
CA GLY A 48 8.62 3.98 1.39
C GLY A 48 8.98 4.20 2.87
N VAL A 49 8.05 3.96 3.79
CA VAL A 49 8.29 4.04 5.25
C VAL A 49 9.31 3.00 5.74
N ALA A 50 9.44 1.88 5.05
CA ALA A 50 10.43 0.85 5.38
C ALA A 50 11.79 1.07 4.70
N MET A 51 11.93 2.14 3.91
CA MET A 51 13.17 2.46 3.19
C MET A 51 14.03 3.43 4.02
N ASN A 52 15.28 3.62 3.61
CA ASN A 52 16.16 4.60 4.24
C ASN A 52 15.75 6.03 3.84
N PRO A 53 16.11 7.07 4.63
CA PRO A 53 15.84 8.47 4.29
C PRO A 53 16.36 8.92 2.91
N VAL A 54 17.45 8.31 2.43
CA VAL A 54 18.03 8.60 1.10
C VAL A 54 17.23 8.00 -0.04
N ASP A 55 16.55 6.86 0.20
CA ASP A 55 15.86 6.08 -0.82
C ASP A 55 14.40 6.53 -1.00
N HIS A 56 13.78 7.08 0.06
CA HIS A 56 12.40 7.56 0.01
C HIS A 56 12.18 8.71 1.01
N PRO A 57 11.43 9.78 0.66
CA PRO A 57 11.21 10.94 1.54
C PRO A 57 10.49 10.63 2.87
N HIS A 58 9.83 9.47 2.96
CA HIS A 58 9.22 8.96 4.21
C HIS A 58 10.06 7.87 4.88
N GLY A 59 11.30 7.67 4.44
CA GLY A 59 12.20 6.65 4.97
C GLY A 59 12.92 7.12 6.24
N GLY A 60 13.23 6.17 7.13
CA GLY A 60 13.91 6.39 8.41
C GLY A 60 13.01 6.81 9.59
N GLY A 61 13.64 6.93 10.77
CA GLY A 61 12.99 7.15 12.06
C GLY A 61 13.01 5.90 12.96
N GLU A 62 12.87 6.11 14.28
CA GLU A 62 12.72 5.01 15.25
C GLU A 62 11.27 4.48 15.20
N GLY A 63 11.09 3.25 14.73
CA GLY A 63 9.78 2.61 14.56
C GLY A 63 9.00 3.06 13.31
N ALA A 64 7.84 2.44 13.07
CA ALA A 64 7.01 2.68 11.89
C ALA A 64 6.18 3.98 11.99
N ARG A 65 6.84 5.12 12.16
CA ARG A 65 6.20 6.45 12.25
C ARG A 65 6.03 7.07 10.86
N LYS A 66 4.88 7.73 10.63
CA LYS A 66 4.60 8.48 9.38
C LYS A 66 5.10 9.93 9.43
N GLU A 67 5.86 10.27 10.45
CA GLU A 67 6.32 11.63 10.70
C GLU A 67 7.66 11.86 10.00
N VAL A 68 7.61 12.63 8.90
CA VAL A 68 8.79 13.28 8.33
C VAL A 68 9.30 14.25 9.40
N ASP A 69 10.49 13.98 9.93
CA ASP A 69 11.11 14.86 10.91
C ASP A 69 11.44 16.20 10.23
N LEU A 70 10.56 17.19 10.44
CA LEU A 70 10.71 18.56 9.92
C LEU A 70 11.96 19.27 10.47
N ARG A 71 12.64 18.71 11.48
CA ARG A 71 13.87 19.26 12.09
C ARG A 71 15.03 19.40 11.11
N CYS A 72 15.08 18.58 10.05
CA CYS A 72 16.09 18.71 9.00
C CYS A 72 16.02 20.03 8.21
N HIS A 73 14.87 20.70 8.13
CA HIS A 73 14.76 22.03 7.49
C HIS A 73 15.12 23.19 8.43
N LEU A 74 15.24 22.93 9.74
CA LEU A 74 15.59 23.93 10.74
C LEU A 74 17.04 23.82 11.22
N GLY A 75 17.83 22.88 10.70
CA GLY A 75 19.25 22.73 11.05
C GLY A 75 19.50 22.27 12.49
N GLU A 76 18.47 21.76 13.17
CA GLU A 76 18.60 21.27 14.55
C GLU A 76 19.08 19.82 14.55
N SER A 77 20.25 19.58 15.15
CA SER A 77 20.79 18.23 15.31
C SER A 77 19.91 17.42 16.27
N PRO A 78 19.64 16.13 16.00
CA PRO A 78 18.84 15.31 16.91
C PRO A 78 19.52 15.23 18.29
N PRO A 79 18.75 15.20 19.40
CA PRO A 79 19.32 14.99 20.71
C PRO A 79 20.05 13.63 20.70
N LYS A 80 21.34 13.65 21.01
CA LYS A 80 22.10 12.40 21.18
C LYS A 80 21.46 11.64 22.34
N GLN A 81 20.96 10.44 22.05
CA GLN A 81 20.50 9.53 23.08
C GLN A 81 21.74 9.11 23.87
N ASP A 82 21.78 9.48 25.14
CA ASP A 82 22.75 8.92 26.09
C ASP A 82 22.47 7.42 26.17
N PHE A 83 23.38 6.63 25.60
CA PHE A 83 23.47 5.20 25.90
C PHE A 83 23.91 5.07 27.36
N GLY A 84 22.93 5.05 28.26
CA GLY A 84 23.10 4.54 29.61
C GLY A 84 23.41 3.04 29.57
N GLN A 85 24.42 2.67 30.36
CA GLN A 85 25.10 1.38 30.51
C GLN A 85 24.21 0.13 30.48
#